data_AF-A0A9D6SF36-F1
#
_entry.id   AF-A0A9D6SF36-F1
#
_cell.length_a   1.000
_cell.length_b   1.000
_cell.length_c   1.000
_cell.angle_alpha   90.00
_cell.angle_beta   90.00
_cell.angle_gamma   90.00
#
_symmetry.space_group_name_H-M   'P 1'
#
loop_
_entity.id
_entity.type
_entity.pdbx_description
1 polymer ?
#
loop_
_entity_poly.entity_id
_entity_poly.type
_entity_poly.pdbx_seq_one_letter_code
_entity_poly.pdbx_strand_id
1 'polypeptide(L)'
;MPEMRVLAGVVMVSSTLLLILARYVRAPKQRGLSAWGWAGLLLIASAEILLRRGVYWVAVYFTPLAWTGYLLLTDAATRTLRPPSHPGRTPREFFHLAFWSVPLWLVFEAYNLRLQNWTYVGLPANPVLQAIGYVWSFATIWPAILGTADFLEALGCFSSLRRPRRIGPSLLWTLILTGVLCLVLPVLVPVRLGQYLFGGVWVGFVLVLDPLNYWAKGRSLLGDLEAGRTARINNLLASGMVCGILWEFWNYWAAAKWVYVFPIMQGWKIFEMPLLGYLGFAPFALECFVMYEFGGTLRKQISRLLRRNAAFA
;
A
#
# COMPACT_ATOMS: atom_id res chain seq x y z
N MET A 1 4.76 -25.08 18.38
CA MET A 1 5.28 -24.34 17.20
C MET A 1 4.36 -23.20 16.72
N PRO A 2 3.01 -23.29 16.72
CA PRO A 2 2.13 -22.17 16.35
C PRO A 2 2.30 -20.93 17.24
N GLU A 3 2.40 -21.14 18.55
CA GLU A 3 2.59 -20.06 19.54
C GLU A 3 3.87 -19.25 19.29
N MET A 4 4.96 -19.91 18.90
CA MET A 4 6.23 -19.24 18.60
C MET A 4 6.15 -18.34 17.35
N ARG A 5 5.33 -18.72 16.35
CA ARG A 5 5.10 -17.90 15.13
C ARG A 5 4.28 -16.66 15.46
N VAL A 6 3.24 -16.81 16.29
CA VAL A 6 2.42 -15.69 16.77
C VAL A 6 3.26 -14.75 17.63
N LEU A 7 4.05 -15.30 18.56
CA LEU A 7 4.95 -14.50 19.40
C LEU A 7 5.95 -13.70 18.55
N ALA A 8 6.59 -14.32 17.55
CA ALA A 8 7.49 -13.64 16.64
C ALA A 8 6.78 -12.48 15.90
N GLY A 9 5.54 -12.70 15.45
CA GLY A 9 4.72 -11.65 14.83
C GLY A 9 4.37 -10.51 15.78
N VAL A 10 3.98 -10.81 17.01
CA VAL A 10 3.69 -9.80 18.04
C VAL A 10 4.93 -8.99 18.40
N VAL A 11 6.10 -9.63 18.52
CA VAL A 11 7.37 -8.94 18.75
C VAL A 11 7.69 -8.02 17.57
N MET A 12 7.57 -8.52 16.34
CA MET A 12 7.82 -7.72 15.13
C MET A 12 6.92 -6.47 15.08
N VAL A 13 5.61 -6.64 15.29
CA VAL A 13 4.64 -5.53 15.32
C VAL A 13 4.98 -4.54 16.45
N SER A 14 5.24 -5.05 17.65
CA SER A 14 5.56 -4.22 18.82
C SER A 14 6.83 -3.42 18.60
N SER A 15 7.89 -4.04 18.08
CA SER A 15 9.16 -3.36 17.76
C SER A 15 8.97 -2.27 16.70
N THR A 16 8.20 -2.55 15.64
CA THR A 16 7.88 -1.55 14.60
C THR A 16 7.11 -0.37 15.18
N LEU A 17 6.06 -0.63 15.95
CA LEU A 17 5.24 0.41 16.59
C LEU A 17 6.05 1.23 17.59
N LEU A 18 6.87 0.60 18.43
CA LEU A 18 7.73 1.28 19.40
C LEU A 18 8.77 2.16 18.70
N LEU A 19 9.39 1.68 17.61
CA LEU A 19 10.36 2.48 16.84
C LEU A 19 9.70 3.72 16.24
N ILE A 20 8.53 3.57 15.63
CA ILE A 20 7.77 4.67 15.04
C ILE A 20 7.30 5.64 16.11
N LEU A 21 6.76 5.14 17.22
CA LEU A 21 6.28 5.94 18.34
C LEU A 21 7.43 6.72 19.00
N ALA A 22 8.58 6.08 19.21
CA ALA A 22 9.76 6.73 19.77
C ALA A 22 10.24 7.89 18.87
N ARG A 23 10.26 7.69 17.54
CA ARG A 23 10.56 8.78 16.60
C ARG A 23 9.50 9.87 16.63
N TYR A 24 8.22 9.48 16.66
CA TYR A 24 7.12 10.43 16.70
C TYR A 24 7.16 11.29 17.96
N VAL A 25 7.32 10.73 19.16
CA VAL A 25 7.36 11.48 20.42
C VAL A 25 8.54 12.44 20.47
N ARG A 26 9.69 12.06 19.89
CA ARG A 26 10.90 12.91 19.83
C ARG A 26 10.82 14.02 18.77
N ALA A 27 9.99 13.86 17.75
CA ALA A 27 9.88 14.82 16.66
C ALA A 27 9.13 16.10 17.12
N PRO A 28 9.64 17.30 16.78
CA PRO A 28 9.02 18.55 17.19
C PRO A 28 7.61 18.68 16.62
N LYS A 29 6.63 19.00 17.48
CA LYS A 29 5.23 19.14 17.10
C LYS A 29 4.92 20.59 16.78
N GLN A 30 4.25 20.80 15.65
CA GLN A 30 3.73 22.09 15.22
C GLN A 30 2.34 22.38 15.80
N ARG A 31 1.61 21.32 16.17
CA ARG A 31 0.26 21.38 16.76
C ARG A 31 -0.09 20.09 17.51
N GLY A 32 -1.12 20.14 18.33
CA GLY A 32 -1.70 18.96 18.99
C GLY A 32 -2.39 18.00 18.02
N LEU A 33 -2.62 16.77 18.48
CA LEU A 33 -3.37 15.76 17.73
C LEU A 33 -4.84 16.21 17.60
N SER A 34 -5.39 16.15 16.38
CA SER A 34 -6.77 16.53 16.10
C SER A 34 -7.79 15.56 16.71
N ALA A 35 -9.04 16.00 16.83
CA ALA A 35 -10.15 15.16 17.32
C ALA A 35 -10.32 13.87 16.50
N TRP A 36 -10.16 13.92 15.17
CA TRP A 36 -10.24 12.71 14.34
C TRP A 36 -9.06 11.76 14.56
N GLY A 37 -7.88 12.26 14.95
CA GLY A 37 -6.76 11.38 15.33
C GLY A 37 -7.09 10.56 16.57
N TRP A 38 -7.68 11.20 17.59
CA TRP A 38 -8.19 10.51 18.78
C TRP A 38 -9.35 9.56 18.44
N ALA A 39 -10.26 9.96 17.57
CA ALA A 39 -11.34 9.09 17.09
C ALA A 39 -10.78 7.85 16.37
N GLY A 40 -9.72 8.01 15.57
CA GLY A 40 -9.02 6.90 14.93
C GLY A 40 -8.40 5.93 15.93
N LEU A 41 -7.72 6.44 16.96
CA LEU A 41 -7.16 5.62 18.03
C LEU A 41 -8.25 4.88 18.82
N LEU A 42 -9.35 5.57 19.16
CA LEU A 42 -10.50 4.98 19.83
C LEU A 42 -11.16 3.90 18.97
N LEU A 43 -11.24 4.09 17.65
CA LEU A 43 -11.79 3.10 16.72
C LEU A 43 -10.94 1.82 16.70
N ILE A 44 -9.62 1.94 16.64
CA ILE A 44 -8.73 0.76 16.72
C ILE A 44 -8.91 0.08 18.08
N ALA A 45 -8.81 0.83 19.19
CA ALA A 45 -8.90 0.25 20.53
C ALA A 45 -10.25 -0.43 20.79
N SER A 46 -11.36 0.18 20.36
CA SER A 46 -12.69 -0.41 20.49
C SER A 46 -12.85 -1.64 19.60
N ALA A 47 -12.35 -1.62 18.36
CA ALA A 47 -12.36 -2.80 17.48
C ALA A 47 -11.60 -3.98 18.10
N GLU A 48 -10.41 -3.74 18.66
CA GLU A 48 -9.59 -4.75 19.35
C GLU A 48 -10.30 -5.34 20.60
N ILE A 49 -10.96 -4.48 21.38
CA ILE A 49 -11.74 -4.92 22.56
C ILE A 49 -12.95 -5.76 22.12
N LEU A 50 -13.71 -5.29 21.14
CA LEU A 50 -14.93 -5.96 20.68
C LEU A 50 -14.60 -7.27 19.94
N LEU A 51 -13.47 -7.34 19.24
CA LEU A 51 -12.94 -8.58 18.68
C LEU A 51 -12.68 -9.61 19.78
N ARG A 52 -11.97 -9.22 20.86
CA ARG A 52 -11.73 -10.11 22.01
C ARG A 52 -13.00 -10.53 22.74
N ARG A 53 -14.05 -9.70 22.70
CA ARG A 53 -15.38 -10.03 23.25
C ARG A 53 -16.21 -10.93 22.32
N GLY A 54 -15.69 -11.28 21.15
CA GLY A 54 -16.38 -12.17 20.20
C GLY A 54 -17.56 -11.50 19.49
N VAL A 55 -17.59 -10.17 19.38
CA VAL A 55 -18.65 -9.48 18.64
C VAL A 55 -18.53 -9.82 17.16
N TYR A 56 -19.46 -10.65 16.66
CA TYR A 56 -19.39 -11.25 15.33
C TYR A 56 -19.12 -10.23 14.22
N TRP A 57 -19.89 -9.14 14.15
CA TRP A 57 -19.73 -8.14 13.08
C TRP A 57 -18.41 -7.38 13.14
N VAL A 58 -17.86 -7.17 14.35
CA VAL A 58 -16.53 -6.59 14.48
C VAL A 58 -15.49 -7.60 14.03
N ALA A 59 -15.62 -8.89 14.38
CA ALA A 59 -14.70 -9.92 13.94
C ALA A 59 -14.67 -10.08 12.41
N VAL A 60 -15.83 -10.00 11.76
CA VAL A 60 -15.95 -10.04 10.30
C VAL A 60 -15.32 -8.80 9.65
N TYR A 61 -15.64 -7.60 10.12
CA TYR A 61 -15.15 -6.35 9.53
C TYR A 61 -13.93 -5.77 10.23
N PHE A 62 -13.16 -6.60 10.95
CA PHE A 62 -12.09 -6.14 11.83
C PHE A 62 -10.99 -5.40 11.06
N THR A 63 -10.49 -6.01 10.00
CA THR A 63 -9.43 -5.44 9.15
C THR A 63 -9.78 -4.06 8.60
N PRO A 64 -10.92 -3.85 7.90
CA PRO A 64 -11.28 -2.51 7.42
C PRO A 64 -11.57 -1.50 8.56
N LEU A 65 -12.10 -1.94 9.71
CA LEU A 65 -12.28 -1.07 10.88
C LEU A 65 -10.93 -0.56 11.42
N ALA A 66 -9.97 -1.46 11.61
CA ALA A 66 -8.64 -1.13 12.09
C ALA A 66 -7.91 -0.20 11.11
N TRP A 67 -7.96 -0.49 9.82
CA TRP A 67 -7.41 0.40 8.79
C TRP A 67 -8.08 1.77 8.77
N THR A 68 -9.40 1.85 8.92
CA THR A 68 -10.11 3.15 9.00
C THR A 68 -9.59 3.98 10.17
N GLY A 69 -9.44 3.37 11.35
CA GLY A 69 -8.87 4.06 12.51
C GLY A 69 -7.41 4.47 12.28
N TYR A 70 -6.62 3.61 11.63
CA TYR A 70 -5.23 3.88 11.29
C TYR A 70 -5.07 5.05 10.33
N LEU A 71 -5.94 5.17 9.33
CA LEU A 71 -5.94 6.28 8.37
C LEU A 71 -6.17 7.61 9.07
N LEU A 72 -7.16 7.67 9.96
CA LEU A 72 -7.46 8.87 10.74
C LEU A 72 -6.30 9.25 11.67
N LEU A 73 -5.73 8.26 12.36
CA LEU A 73 -4.60 8.47 13.27
C LEU A 73 -3.34 8.94 12.51
N THR A 74 -3.03 8.31 11.39
CA THR A 74 -1.82 8.59 10.60
C THR A 74 -1.91 9.96 9.91
N ASP A 75 -3.08 10.34 9.37
CA ASP A 75 -3.28 11.70 8.84
C ASP A 75 -3.12 12.75 9.95
N ALA A 76 -3.78 12.56 11.10
CA ALA A 76 -3.68 13.47 12.24
C ALA A 76 -2.23 13.59 12.74
N ALA A 77 -1.52 12.47 12.88
CA ALA A 77 -0.13 12.43 13.31
C ALA A 77 0.79 13.15 12.31
N THR A 78 0.61 12.92 11.01
CA THR A 78 1.36 13.65 9.95
C THR A 78 1.13 15.14 10.05
N ARG A 79 -0.10 15.56 10.29
CA ARG A 79 -0.46 16.97 10.47
C ARG A 79 0.23 17.60 11.67
N THR A 80 0.46 16.87 12.77
CA THR A 80 1.20 17.42 13.93
C THR A 80 2.67 17.74 13.61
N LEU A 81 3.25 17.08 12.61
CA LEU A 81 4.67 17.19 12.25
C LEU A 81 4.92 18.25 11.18
N ARG A 82 3.91 18.57 10.36
CA ARG A 82 4.02 19.53 9.26
C ARG A 82 3.48 20.91 9.65
N PRO A 83 4.03 22.00 9.10
CA PRO A 83 3.54 23.35 9.39
C PRO A 83 2.09 23.51 8.89
N PRO A 84 1.28 24.40 9.50
CA PRO A 84 -0.10 24.63 9.10
C PRO A 84 -0.28 25.06 7.63
N SER A 85 0.75 25.71 7.06
CA SER A 85 0.81 26.12 5.65
C SER A 85 1.01 24.96 4.68
N HIS A 86 1.38 23.77 5.16
CA HIS A 86 1.55 22.61 4.31
C HIS A 86 0.15 22.09 3.91
N PRO A 87 -0.16 22.01 2.59
CA PRO A 87 -1.53 21.76 2.13
C PRO A 87 -2.08 20.38 2.53
N GLY A 88 -1.23 19.44 2.96
CA GLY A 88 -1.64 18.08 3.35
C GLY A 88 -2.47 17.39 2.26
N ARG A 89 -3.19 16.32 2.61
CA ARG A 89 -4.29 15.83 1.77
C ARG A 89 -5.58 16.51 2.19
N THR A 90 -6.28 17.05 1.21
CA THR A 90 -7.67 17.49 1.38
C THR A 90 -8.60 16.29 1.55
N PRO A 91 -9.78 16.43 2.19
CA PRO A 91 -10.77 15.36 2.24
C PRO A 91 -11.13 14.84 0.84
N ARG A 92 -11.21 15.72 -0.15
CA ARG A 92 -11.46 15.35 -1.55
C ARG A 92 -10.38 14.44 -2.12
N GLU A 93 -9.11 14.75 -1.87
CA GLU A 93 -7.99 13.90 -2.32
C GLU A 93 -7.99 12.55 -1.60
N PHE A 94 -8.36 12.52 -0.32
CA PHE A 94 -8.51 11.27 0.43
C PHE A 94 -9.61 10.39 -0.18
N PHE A 95 -10.81 10.93 -0.39
CA PHE A 95 -11.91 10.17 -1.01
C PHE A 95 -11.60 9.75 -2.44
N HIS A 96 -10.91 10.59 -3.21
CA HIS A 96 -10.45 10.23 -4.54
C HIS A 96 -9.47 9.06 -4.49
N LEU A 97 -8.51 9.08 -3.56
CA LEU A 97 -7.56 7.99 -3.37
C LEU A 97 -8.25 6.71 -2.91
N ALA A 98 -9.19 6.78 -1.97
CA ALA A 98 -9.98 5.65 -1.49
C ALA A 98 -10.84 5.05 -2.61
N PHE A 99 -11.48 5.90 -3.42
CA PHE A 99 -12.27 5.47 -4.57
C PHE A 99 -11.43 4.71 -5.59
N TRP A 100 -10.25 5.23 -5.97
CA TRP A 100 -9.37 4.55 -6.93
C TRP A 100 -8.63 3.36 -6.34
N SER A 101 -8.47 3.27 -5.02
CA SER A 101 -7.88 2.11 -4.35
C SER A 101 -8.62 0.81 -4.67
N VAL A 102 -9.95 0.86 -4.81
CA VAL A 102 -10.78 -0.31 -5.13
C VAL A 102 -10.44 -0.90 -6.51
N PRO A 103 -10.60 -0.19 -7.64
CA PRO A 103 -10.25 -0.75 -8.95
C PRO A 103 -8.76 -1.05 -9.10
N LEU A 104 -7.87 -0.32 -8.42
CA LEU A 104 -6.44 -0.62 -8.43
C LEU A 104 -6.14 -1.96 -7.75
N TRP A 105 -6.77 -2.25 -6.61
CA TRP A 105 -6.66 -3.57 -5.98
C TRP A 105 -7.27 -4.69 -6.83
N LEU A 106 -8.40 -4.41 -7.50
CA LEU A 106 -9.05 -5.38 -8.39
C LEU A 106 -8.15 -5.86 -9.54
N VAL A 107 -7.12 -5.10 -9.93
CA VAL A 107 -6.10 -5.57 -10.88
C VAL A 107 -5.36 -6.80 -10.32
N PHE A 108 -4.99 -6.77 -9.03
CA PHE A 108 -4.32 -7.88 -8.36
C PHE A 108 -5.28 -9.06 -8.13
N GLU A 109 -6.56 -8.79 -7.86
CA GLU A 109 -7.60 -9.83 -7.84
C GLU A 109 -7.72 -10.53 -9.20
N ALA A 110 -7.63 -9.79 -10.31
CA ALA A 110 -7.68 -10.37 -11.65
C ALA A 110 -6.51 -11.34 -11.90
N TYR A 111 -5.30 -11.02 -11.43
CA TYR A 111 -4.19 -11.99 -11.43
C TYR A 111 -4.51 -13.19 -10.53
N ASN A 112 -5.08 -12.94 -9.35
CA ASN A 112 -5.39 -13.98 -8.38
C ASN A 112 -6.44 -14.97 -8.87
N LEU A 113 -7.39 -14.56 -9.72
CA LEU A 113 -8.35 -15.49 -10.37
C LEU A 113 -7.65 -16.63 -11.12
N ARG A 114 -6.47 -16.35 -11.69
CA ARG A 114 -5.72 -17.33 -12.50
C ARG A 114 -4.56 -17.97 -11.73
N LEU A 115 -3.94 -17.25 -10.82
CA LEU A 115 -2.76 -17.71 -10.08
C LEU A 115 -3.12 -18.35 -8.74
N GLN A 116 -4.26 -18.00 -8.15
CA GLN A 116 -4.76 -18.55 -6.88
C GLN A 116 -3.71 -18.44 -5.77
N ASN A 117 -3.18 -17.24 -5.55
CA ASN A 117 -2.13 -16.99 -4.54
C ASN A 117 -2.70 -16.70 -3.16
N TRP A 118 -3.90 -16.13 -3.07
CA TRP A 118 -4.65 -16.00 -1.83
C TRP A 118 -6.12 -16.36 -2.01
N THR A 119 -6.76 -16.69 -0.90
CA THR A 119 -8.20 -16.95 -0.81
C THR A 119 -8.78 -16.18 0.37
N TYR A 120 -10.09 -15.94 0.31
CA TYR A 120 -10.83 -15.30 1.39
C TYR A 120 -11.61 -16.35 2.19
N VAL A 121 -11.50 -16.30 3.51
CA VAL A 121 -12.24 -17.18 4.43
C VAL A 121 -13.03 -16.35 5.44
N GLY A 122 -14.06 -16.95 6.05
CA GLY A 122 -14.85 -16.33 7.13
C GLY A 122 -15.72 -15.15 6.71
N LEU A 123 -16.00 -15.02 5.41
CA LEU A 123 -16.91 -14.00 4.88
C LEU A 123 -18.39 -14.34 5.16
N PRO A 124 -19.26 -13.32 5.29
CA PRO A 124 -20.70 -13.54 5.40
C PRO A 124 -21.26 -14.28 4.18
N ALA A 125 -22.29 -15.12 4.41
CA ALA A 125 -22.99 -15.81 3.32
C ALA A 125 -23.78 -14.85 2.40
N ASN A 126 -24.19 -13.69 2.91
CA ASN A 126 -24.91 -12.70 2.13
C ASN A 126 -23.95 -11.96 1.17
N PRO A 127 -24.17 -11.99 -0.16
CA PRO A 127 -23.27 -11.37 -1.14
C PRO A 127 -23.13 -9.85 -1.01
N VAL A 128 -24.17 -9.15 -0.55
CA VAL A 128 -24.13 -7.69 -0.34
C VAL A 128 -23.23 -7.36 0.84
N LEU A 129 -23.37 -8.09 1.94
CA LEU A 129 -22.50 -7.92 3.12
C LEU A 129 -21.05 -8.27 2.82
N GLN A 130 -20.83 -9.28 1.98
CA GLN A 130 -19.50 -9.64 1.47
C GLN A 130 -18.91 -8.50 0.62
N ALA A 131 -19.69 -7.95 -0.32
CA ALA A 131 -19.27 -6.84 -1.18
C ALA A 131 -18.92 -5.57 -0.37
N ILE A 132 -19.68 -5.26 0.68
CA ILE A 132 -19.36 -4.17 1.61
C ILE A 132 -17.99 -4.41 2.25
N GLY A 133 -17.70 -5.62 2.71
CA GLY A 133 -16.40 -5.99 3.27
C GLY A 133 -15.27 -5.77 2.28
N TYR A 134 -15.42 -6.28 1.05
CA TYR A 134 -14.43 -6.11 -0.02
C TYR A 134 -14.19 -4.64 -0.36
N VAL A 135 -15.24 -3.88 -0.67
CA VAL A 135 -15.12 -2.48 -1.07
C VAL A 135 -14.48 -1.67 0.05
N TRP A 136 -14.90 -1.87 1.30
CA TRP A 136 -14.33 -1.16 2.44
C TRP A 136 -12.86 -1.50 2.63
N SER A 137 -12.49 -2.77 2.65
CA SER A 137 -11.09 -3.17 2.78
C SER A 137 -10.24 -2.62 1.63
N PHE A 138 -10.66 -2.81 0.38
CA PHE A 138 -9.90 -2.37 -0.78
C PHE A 138 -9.78 -0.85 -0.85
N ALA A 139 -10.79 -0.11 -0.40
CA ALA A 139 -10.74 1.36 -0.34
C ALA A 139 -9.66 1.89 0.61
N THR A 140 -9.22 1.10 1.60
CA THR A 140 -8.24 1.56 2.60
C THR A 140 -6.78 1.35 2.21
N ILE A 141 -6.49 0.48 1.23
CA ILE A 141 -5.13 0.01 0.90
C ILE A 141 -4.20 1.14 0.44
N TRP A 142 -4.54 1.84 -0.64
CA TRP A 142 -3.73 2.94 -1.17
C TRP A 142 -3.63 4.10 -0.18
N PRO A 143 -4.74 4.57 0.43
CA PRO A 143 -4.66 5.59 1.49
C PRO A 143 -3.71 5.21 2.61
N ALA A 144 -3.68 3.94 3.02
CA ALA A 144 -2.83 3.51 4.13
C ALA A 144 -1.36 3.55 3.75
N ILE A 145 -1.01 3.00 2.59
CA ILE A 145 0.37 2.93 2.11
C ILE A 145 0.94 4.33 1.83
N LEU A 146 0.21 5.16 1.09
CA LEU A 146 0.67 6.50 0.73
C LEU A 146 0.57 7.48 1.91
N GLY A 147 -0.42 7.32 2.79
CA GLY A 147 -0.52 8.07 4.04
C GLY A 147 0.64 7.78 4.99
N THR A 148 1.02 6.52 5.11
CA THR A 148 2.18 6.11 5.92
C THR A 148 3.49 6.62 5.33
N ALA A 149 3.63 6.64 4.00
CA ALA A 149 4.80 7.24 3.36
C ALA A 149 4.94 8.73 3.69
N ASP A 150 3.84 9.50 3.63
CA ASP A 150 3.85 10.93 3.98
C ASP A 150 4.15 11.15 5.48
N PHE A 151 3.67 10.26 6.34
CA PHE A 151 3.95 10.28 7.76
C PHE A 151 5.43 10.03 8.05
N LEU A 152 6.02 9.00 7.44
CA LEU A 152 7.45 8.70 7.56
C LEU A 152 8.33 9.82 6.98
N GLU A 153 7.88 10.45 5.91
CA GLU A 153 8.52 11.65 5.35
C GLU A 153 8.46 12.81 6.33
N ALA A 154 7.30 13.05 6.97
CA ALA A 154 7.13 14.10 7.97
C ALA A 154 7.97 13.87 9.22
N LEU A 155 8.26 12.61 9.56
CA LEU A 155 9.21 12.24 10.62
C LEU A 155 10.68 12.48 10.23
N GLY A 156 10.96 12.79 8.96
CA GLY A 156 12.33 12.95 8.47
C GLY A 156 13.14 11.65 8.50
N CYS A 157 12.49 10.49 8.32
CA CYS A 157 13.15 9.19 8.45
C CYS A 157 14.29 8.97 7.45
N PHE A 158 14.24 9.62 6.28
CA PHE A 158 15.21 9.48 5.21
C PHE A 158 15.57 10.82 4.60
N SER A 159 16.86 11.03 4.34
CA SER A 159 17.38 12.20 3.65
C SER A 159 17.40 12.01 2.13
N SER A 160 17.28 13.13 1.40
CA SER A 160 17.40 13.17 -0.06
C SER A 160 18.70 13.85 -0.46
N LEU A 161 19.79 13.10 -0.63
CA LEU A 161 21.02 13.64 -1.23
C LEU A 161 21.78 12.54 -1.96
N ARG A 162 21.55 12.41 -3.27
CA ARG A 162 22.49 11.76 -4.18
C ARG A 162 22.80 12.66 -5.36
N ARG A 163 23.94 12.42 -6.02
CA ARG A 163 24.28 13.13 -7.26
C ARG A 163 23.20 12.84 -8.31
N PRO A 164 22.66 13.88 -8.98
CA PRO A 164 21.76 13.73 -10.11
C PRO A 164 22.36 12.77 -11.16
N ARG A 165 21.51 11.95 -11.78
CA ARG A 165 21.91 10.99 -12.80
C ARG A 165 20.94 11.03 -13.95
N ARG A 166 21.45 11.24 -15.18
CA ARG A 166 20.59 11.21 -16.36
C ARG A 166 20.01 9.81 -16.58
N ILE A 167 18.71 9.76 -16.84
CA ILE A 167 18.04 8.52 -17.20
C ILE A 167 18.03 8.39 -18.72
N GLY A 168 18.81 7.42 -19.22
CA GLY A 168 18.93 7.17 -20.65
C GLY A 168 17.72 6.42 -21.24
N PRO A 169 17.42 6.58 -22.54
CA PRO A 169 16.30 5.91 -23.19
C PRO A 169 16.43 4.38 -23.20
N SER A 170 17.66 3.84 -23.25
CA SER A 170 17.91 2.40 -23.17
C SER A 170 17.45 1.80 -21.85
N LEU A 171 17.74 2.47 -20.73
CA LEU A 171 17.28 2.04 -19.40
C LEU A 171 15.75 1.98 -19.34
N LEU A 172 15.06 2.98 -19.89
CA LEU A 172 13.61 3.04 -19.88
C LEU A 172 12.98 1.87 -20.65
N TRP A 173 13.50 1.55 -21.84
CA TRP A 173 13.04 0.39 -22.61
C TRP A 173 13.36 -0.94 -21.92
N THR A 174 14.54 -1.07 -21.30
CA THR A 174 14.89 -2.27 -20.54
C THR A 174 13.94 -2.47 -19.35
N LEU A 175 13.63 -1.41 -18.61
CA LEU A 175 12.67 -1.46 -17.51
C LEU A 175 11.29 -1.87 -18.01
N ILE A 176 10.78 -1.23 -19.08
CA ILE A 176 9.46 -1.54 -19.64
C ILE A 176 9.40 -2.99 -20.12
N LEU A 177 10.39 -3.46 -20.89
CA LEU A 177 10.41 -4.83 -21.40
C LEU A 177 10.45 -5.85 -20.25
N THR A 178 11.30 -5.61 -19.24
CA THR A 178 11.39 -6.47 -18.05
C THR A 178 10.06 -6.47 -17.29
N GLY A 179 9.45 -5.30 -17.10
CA GLY A 179 8.16 -5.16 -16.42
C GLY A 179 7.04 -5.87 -17.17
N VAL A 180 6.98 -5.76 -18.49
CA VAL A 180 6.02 -6.49 -19.33
C VAL A 180 6.21 -8.00 -19.17
N LEU A 181 7.45 -8.49 -19.20
CA LEU A 181 7.73 -9.91 -18.94
C LEU A 181 7.27 -10.33 -17.54
N CYS A 182 7.55 -9.53 -16.51
CA CYS A 182 7.11 -9.79 -15.13
C CYS A 182 5.60 -9.84 -14.97
N LEU A 183 4.84 -9.04 -15.74
CA LEU A 183 3.37 -9.00 -15.68
C LEU A 183 2.72 -10.08 -16.54
N VAL A 184 3.29 -10.38 -17.72
CA VAL A 184 2.67 -11.27 -18.70
C VAL A 184 3.04 -12.74 -18.47
N LEU A 185 4.31 -13.05 -18.19
CA LEU A 185 4.77 -14.43 -18.05
C LEU A 185 4.02 -15.23 -16.98
N PRO A 186 3.75 -14.71 -15.76
CA PRO A 186 3.04 -15.50 -14.73
C PRO A 186 1.68 -16.01 -15.21
N VAL A 187 0.99 -15.24 -16.06
CA VAL A 187 -0.35 -15.56 -16.56
C VAL A 187 -0.30 -16.53 -17.76
N LEU A 188 0.68 -16.36 -18.66
CA LEU A 188 0.80 -17.17 -19.88
C LEU A 188 1.27 -18.60 -19.62
N VAL A 189 2.12 -18.82 -18.62
CA VAL A 189 2.64 -20.16 -18.31
C VAL A 189 1.58 -21.02 -17.59
N PRO A 190 1.75 -22.35 -17.55
CA PRO A 190 0.89 -23.22 -16.76
C PRO A 190 0.76 -22.74 -15.30
N VAL A 191 -0.45 -22.84 -14.71
CA VAL A 191 -0.78 -22.35 -13.34
C VAL A 191 0.30 -22.71 -12.32
N ARG A 192 0.76 -23.97 -12.36
CA ARG A 192 1.75 -24.53 -11.43
C ARG A 192 3.07 -23.76 -11.45
N LEU A 193 3.48 -23.23 -12.60
CA LEU A 193 4.68 -22.39 -12.72
C LEU A 193 4.36 -20.92 -12.43
N GLY A 194 3.22 -20.43 -12.93
CA GLY A 194 2.81 -19.04 -12.77
C GLY A 194 2.70 -18.61 -11.30
N GLN A 195 2.26 -19.53 -10.44
CA GLN A 195 2.23 -19.36 -8.98
C GLN A 195 3.59 -19.01 -8.38
N TYR A 196 4.70 -19.53 -8.91
CA TYR A 196 6.05 -19.20 -8.44
C TYR A 196 6.56 -17.87 -9.00
N LEU A 197 6.07 -17.48 -10.19
CA LEU A 197 6.46 -16.23 -10.85
C LEU A 197 5.68 -15.01 -10.34
N PHE A 198 4.75 -15.20 -9.40
CA PHE A 198 3.90 -14.13 -8.90
C PHE A 198 4.67 -12.98 -8.23
N GLY A 199 5.89 -13.24 -7.73
CA GLY A 199 6.83 -12.20 -7.29
C GLY A 199 7.05 -11.11 -8.36
N GLY A 200 7.01 -11.48 -9.65
CA GLY A 200 7.11 -10.55 -10.77
C GLY A 200 5.94 -9.56 -10.83
N VAL A 201 4.72 -9.96 -10.44
CA VAL A 201 3.55 -9.08 -10.46
C VAL A 201 3.71 -7.93 -9.47
N TRP A 202 4.36 -8.15 -8.32
CA TRP A 202 4.61 -7.13 -7.28
C TRP A 202 5.70 -6.10 -7.61
N VAL A 203 6.39 -6.26 -8.74
CA VAL A 203 7.40 -5.30 -9.23
C VAL A 203 7.10 -4.81 -10.65
N GLY A 204 6.30 -5.56 -11.41
CA GLY A 204 6.10 -5.35 -12.83
C GLY A 204 5.46 -4.01 -13.15
N PHE A 205 4.51 -3.53 -12.35
CA PHE A 205 3.87 -2.24 -12.61
C PHE A 205 4.82 -1.06 -12.38
N VAL A 206 5.75 -1.16 -11.43
CA VAL A 206 6.82 -0.15 -11.26
C VAL A 206 7.72 -0.10 -12.48
N LEU A 207 8.12 -1.25 -12.99
CA LEU A 207 9.01 -1.35 -14.13
C LEU A 207 8.37 -0.86 -15.45
N VAL A 208 7.04 -0.92 -15.57
CA VAL A 208 6.32 -0.40 -16.75
C VAL A 208 5.86 1.04 -16.56
N LEU A 209 5.09 1.31 -15.50
CA LEU A 209 4.36 2.57 -15.36
C LEU A 209 5.24 3.74 -14.92
N ASP A 210 6.32 3.50 -14.17
CA ASP A 210 7.20 4.59 -13.76
C ASP A 210 7.99 5.19 -14.93
N PRO A 211 8.58 4.40 -15.86
CA PRO A 211 9.11 4.91 -17.12
C PRO A 211 8.09 5.68 -17.95
N LEU A 212 6.84 5.19 -18.04
CA LEU A 212 5.77 5.88 -18.78
C LEU A 212 5.41 7.23 -18.13
N ASN A 213 5.31 7.27 -16.80
CA ASN A 213 5.12 8.50 -16.05
C ASN A 213 6.27 9.49 -16.29
N TYR A 214 7.51 9.00 -16.25
CA TYR A 214 8.71 9.78 -16.53
C TYR A 214 8.69 10.38 -17.94
N TRP A 215 8.44 9.57 -18.99
CA TRP A 215 8.33 10.04 -20.38
C TRP A 215 7.23 11.08 -20.57
N ALA A 216 6.08 10.88 -19.95
CA ALA A 216 4.96 11.80 -20.01
C ALA A 216 5.16 13.08 -19.18
N LYS A 217 6.33 13.27 -18.56
CA LYS A 217 6.66 14.38 -17.64
C LYS A 217 5.66 14.46 -16.47
N GLY A 218 5.16 13.31 -16.03
CA GLY A 218 4.35 13.13 -14.83
C GLY A 218 5.22 13.04 -13.58
N ARG A 219 4.60 12.78 -12.42
CA ARG A 219 5.35 12.44 -11.21
C ARG A 219 5.83 10.99 -11.34
N SER A 220 7.12 10.76 -11.14
CA SER A 220 7.75 9.44 -11.23
C SER A 220 8.90 9.31 -10.25
N LEU A 221 9.20 8.07 -9.86
CA LEU A 221 10.33 7.68 -9.03
C LEU A 221 11.65 7.88 -9.79
N LEU A 222 11.69 7.56 -11.08
CA LEU A 222 12.81 7.83 -11.97
C LEU A 222 13.11 9.33 -12.09
N GLY A 223 12.08 10.19 -12.14
CA GLY A 223 12.26 11.64 -12.15
C GLY A 223 12.81 12.18 -10.83
N ASP A 224 12.49 11.55 -9.71
CA ASP A 224 13.10 11.86 -8.41
C ASP A 224 14.56 11.40 -8.35
N LEU A 225 14.85 10.18 -8.80
CA LEU A 225 16.20 9.64 -8.88
C LEU A 225 17.09 10.50 -9.80
N GLU A 226 16.57 10.93 -10.94
CA GLU A 226 17.29 11.80 -11.87
C GLU A 226 17.70 13.11 -11.21
N ALA A 227 16.80 13.68 -10.41
CA ALA A 227 17.04 14.89 -9.64
C ALA A 227 17.80 14.65 -8.32
N GLY A 228 18.25 13.43 -8.02
CA GLY A 228 18.98 13.09 -6.81
C GLY A 228 18.12 13.00 -5.53
N ARG A 229 16.79 12.98 -5.66
CA ARG A 229 15.82 12.86 -4.57
C ARG A 229 15.49 11.39 -4.30
N THR A 230 15.99 10.84 -3.19
CA THR A 230 15.78 9.43 -2.82
C THR A 230 14.76 9.23 -1.70
N ALA A 231 14.37 10.29 -0.98
CA ALA A 231 13.50 10.15 0.19
C ALA A 231 12.15 9.52 -0.16
N ARG A 232 11.53 9.85 -1.31
CA ARG A 232 10.24 9.28 -1.71
C ARG A 232 10.30 7.76 -1.82
N ILE A 233 11.28 7.22 -2.55
CA ILE A 233 11.45 5.77 -2.70
C ILE A 233 11.64 5.11 -1.33
N ASN A 234 12.52 5.67 -0.49
CA ASN A 234 12.80 5.09 0.82
C ASN A 234 11.59 5.14 1.76
N ASN A 235 10.84 6.25 1.76
CA ASN A 235 9.60 6.39 2.53
C ASN A 235 8.52 5.41 2.04
N LEU A 236 8.39 5.20 0.73
CA LEU A 236 7.45 4.22 0.18
C LEU A 236 7.85 2.78 0.51
N LEU A 237 9.13 2.41 0.34
CA LEU A 237 9.61 1.07 0.71
C LEU A 237 9.37 0.81 2.20
N ALA A 238 9.67 1.78 3.05
CA ALA A 238 9.43 1.68 4.49
C ALA A 238 7.94 1.65 4.82
N SER A 239 7.09 2.43 4.12
CA SER A 239 5.65 2.40 4.34
C SER A 239 5.04 1.07 3.94
N GLY A 240 5.51 0.47 2.85
CA GLY A 240 5.18 -0.90 2.46
C GLY A 240 5.48 -1.90 3.58
N MET A 241 6.69 -1.88 4.12
CA MET A 241 7.06 -2.77 5.24
C MET A 241 6.20 -2.54 6.48
N VAL A 242 5.98 -1.29 6.89
CA VAL A 242 5.15 -0.95 8.06
C VAL A 242 3.71 -1.43 7.85
N CYS A 243 3.11 -1.07 6.71
CA CYS A 243 1.75 -1.47 6.39
C CYS A 243 1.62 -2.99 6.25
N GLY A 244 2.62 -3.69 5.71
CA GLY A 244 2.64 -5.14 5.60
C GLY A 244 2.67 -5.85 6.95
N ILE A 245 3.46 -5.34 7.89
CA ILE A 245 3.50 -5.84 9.27
C ILE A 245 2.15 -5.65 9.96
N LEU A 246 1.54 -4.47 9.83
CA LEU A 246 0.23 -4.18 10.40
C LEU A 246 -0.90 -4.94 9.72
N TRP A 247 -0.81 -5.11 8.39
CA TRP A 247 -1.74 -5.91 7.60
C TRP A 247 -1.82 -7.31 8.15
N GLU A 248 -0.68 -7.99 8.28
CA GLU A 248 -0.66 -9.36 8.76
C GLU A 248 -1.12 -9.49 10.21
N PHE A 249 -0.80 -8.50 11.04
CA PHE A 249 -1.30 -8.46 12.41
C PHE A 249 -2.83 -8.42 12.46
N TRP A 250 -3.46 -7.45 11.79
CA TRP A 250 -4.92 -7.33 11.83
C TRP A 250 -5.62 -8.45 11.07
N ASN A 251 -5.05 -8.89 9.94
CA ASN A 251 -5.55 -9.98 9.14
C ASN A 251 -5.62 -11.30 9.93
N TYR A 252 -4.59 -11.60 10.74
CA TYR A 252 -4.51 -12.85 11.49
C TYR A 252 -5.70 -13.08 12.42
N TRP A 253 -6.09 -12.03 13.15
CA TRP A 253 -7.12 -12.07 14.18
C TRP A 253 -8.54 -11.90 13.63
N ALA A 254 -8.69 -11.37 12.42
CA ALA A 254 -10.01 -11.19 11.80
C ALA A 254 -10.68 -12.55 11.52
N ALA A 255 -12.01 -12.59 11.64
CA ALA A 255 -12.79 -13.74 11.20
C ALA A 255 -12.81 -13.82 9.68
N ALA A 256 -13.10 -12.70 9.00
CA ALA A 256 -12.97 -12.60 7.55
C ALA A 256 -11.55 -12.13 7.19
N LYS A 257 -10.78 -12.98 6.50
CA LYS A 257 -9.35 -12.74 6.28
C LYS A 257 -8.79 -13.31 4.99
N TRP A 258 -7.62 -12.80 4.62
CA TRP A 258 -6.79 -13.27 3.52
C TRP A 258 -5.95 -14.44 4.00
N VAL A 259 -6.06 -15.56 3.30
CA VAL A 259 -5.20 -16.75 3.52
C VAL A 259 -4.32 -16.93 2.31
N TYR A 260 -3.00 -16.86 2.52
CA TYR A 260 -2.00 -17.01 1.48
C TYR A 260 -1.69 -18.48 1.20
N VAL A 261 -1.96 -18.92 -0.03
CA VAL A 261 -1.88 -20.32 -0.47
C VAL A 261 -0.84 -20.55 -1.57
N PHE A 262 -0.09 -19.52 -1.98
CA PHE A 262 0.99 -19.64 -2.96
C PHE A 262 2.08 -20.66 -2.51
N PRO A 263 2.70 -21.41 -3.43
CA PRO A 263 3.48 -22.61 -3.10
C PRO A 263 4.94 -22.32 -2.69
N ILE A 264 5.21 -21.22 -1.98
CA ILE A 264 6.56 -20.81 -1.55
C ILE A 264 6.60 -20.65 -0.03
N MET A 265 7.52 -21.37 0.63
CA MET A 265 7.86 -21.21 2.06
C MET A 265 6.67 -21.30 3.03
N GLN A 266 5.62 -22.06 2.71
CA GLN A 266 4.43 -22.25 3.55
C GLN A 266 4.72 -22.82 4.95
N GLY A 267 5.88 -23.47 5.15
CA GLY A 267 6.33 -23.95 6.45
C GLY A 267 6.88 -22.86 7.40
N TRP A 268 7.18 -21.67 6.90
CA TRP A 268 7.85 -20.59 7.63
C TRP A 268 6.97 -19.35 7.65
N LYS A 269 5.85 -19.43 8.38
CA LYS A 269 4.87 -18.33 8.49
C LYS A 269 5.06 -17.50 9.75
N ILE A 270 4.84 -16.21 9.62
CA ILE A 270 4.50 -15.31 10.72
C ILE A 270 3.07 -14.86 10.42
N PHE A 271 2.15 -15.06 11.37
CA PHE A 271 0.72 -14.93 11.10
C PHE A 271 0.28 -15.81 9.90
N GLU A 272 -0.44 -15.26 8.92
CA GLU A 272 -0.91 -16.01 7.74
C GLU A 272 0.12 -16.04 6.60
N MET A 273 1.01 -15.05 6.56
CA MET A 273 1.98 -14.85 5.48
C MET A 273 3.28 -15.66 5.68
N PRO A 274 3.77 -16.36 4.65
CA PRO A 274 5.14 -16.87 4.60
C PRO A 274 6.16 -15.74 4.74
N LEU A 275 7.25 -15.96 5.49
CA LEU A 275 8.24 -14.92 5.81
C LEU A 275 8.74 -14.14 4.58
N LEU A 276 9.01 -14.84 3.48
CA LEU A 276 9.43 -14.22 2.23
C LEU A 276 8.36 -13.29 1.61
N GLY A 277 7.09 -13.59 1.84
CA GLY A 277 5.96 -12.77 1.37
C GLY A 277 5.96 -11.36 1.94
N TYR A 278 6.53 -11.15 3.13
CA TYR A 278 6.68 -9.80 3.69
C TYR A 278 7.54 -8.88 2.82
N LEU A 279 8.52 -9.43 2.08
CA LEU A 279 9.35 -8.64 1.17
C LEU A 279 8.55 -8.06 0.00
N GLY A 280 7.39 -8.63 -0.33
CA GLY A 280 6.51 -8.12 -1.38
C GLY A 280 5.83 -6.80 -1.03
N PHE A 281 5.64 -6.50 0.27
CA PHE A 281 4.97 -5.26 0.67
C PHE A 281 5.77 -3.99 0.34
N ALA A 282 7.10 -4.05 0.42
CA ALA A 282 7.97 -2.92 0.08
C ALA A 282 7.84 -2.48 -1.39
N PRO A 283 8.06 -3.35 -2.40
CA PRO A 283 7.85 -2.97 -3.80
C PRO A 283 6.37 -2.71 -4.13
N PHE A 284 5.42 -3.37 -3.46
CA PHE A 284 4.00 -3.06 -3.61
C PHE A 284 3.67 -1.60 -3.28
N ALA A 285 4.34 -0.99 -2.31
CA ALA A 285 4.16 0.43 -2.02
C ALA A 285 4.64 1.34 -3.16
N LEU A 286 5.67 0.93 -3.89
CA LEU A 286 6.07 1.61 -5.12
C LEU A 286 5.02 1.42 -6.22
N GLU A 287 4.45 0.22 -6.37
CA GLU A 287 3.35 -0.04 -7.30
C GLU A 287 2.15 0.85 -7.01
N CYS A 288 1.81 1.01 -5.73
CA CYS A 288 0.74 1.91 -5.31
C CYS A 288 0.96 3.34 -5.81
N PHE A 289 2.16 3.87 -5.62
CA PHE A 289 2.51 5.20 -6.07
C PHE A 289 2.42 5.35 -7.60
N VAL A 290 3.09 4.47 -8.35
CA VAL A 290 3.21 4.61 -9.81
C VAL A 290 1.88 4.39 -10.52
N MET A 291 1.05 3.46 -10.05
CA MET A 291 -0.27 3.20 -10.64
C MET A 291 -1.22 4.38 -10.41
N TYR A 292 -1.20 4.95 -9.20
CA TYR A 292 -2.02 6.12 -8.89
C TYR A 292 -1.60 7.36 -9.70
N GLU A 293 -0.29 7.66 -9.75
CA GLU A 293 0.23 8.79 -10.52
C GLU A 293 0.06 8.58 -12.04
N PHE A 294 0.05 7.34 -12.51
CA PHE A 294 -0.23 7.02 -13.92
C PHE A 294 -1.64 7.43 -14.33
N GLY A 295 -2.66 7.17 -13.51
CA GLY A 295 -4.03 7.65 -13.78
C GLY A 295 -4.09 9.18 -13.92
N GLY A 296 -3.40 9.91 -13.04
CA GLY A 296 -3.29 11.37 -13.10
C GLY A 296 -2.55 11.87 -14.35
N THR A 297 -1.46 11.18 -14.72
CA THR A 297 -0.65 11.47 -15.90
C THR A 297 -1.45 11.25 -17.19
N LEU A 298 -2.15 10.12 -17.30
CA LEU A 298 -2.98 9.78 -18.44
C LEU A 298 -4.09 10.83 -18.65
N ARG A 299 -4.79 11.22 -17.58
CA ARG A 299 -5.82 12.28 -17.64
C ARG A 299 -5.26 13.59 -18.20
N LYS A 300 -4.06 14.01 -17.75
CA LYS A 300 -3.41 15.23 -18.25
C LYS A 300 -3.09 15.12 -19.73
N GLN A 301 -2.52 13.99 -20.18
CA GLN A 301 -2.17 13.77 -21.58
C GLN A 301 -3.40 13.76 -22.49
N ILE A 302 -4.46 13.05 -22.12
CA ILE A 302 -5.74 13.05 -22.86
C ILE A 302 -6.28 14.48 -22.97
N SER A 303 -6.29 15.25 -21.88
CA SER A 303 -6.78 16.64 -21.91
C SER A 303 -5.96 17.58 -22.80
N ARG A 304 -4.67 17.28 -23.00
CA ARG A 304 -3.79 18.03 -23.90
C ARG A 304 -4.07 17.67 -25.36
N LEU A 305 -4.29 16.39 -25.65
CA LEU A 305 -4.64 15.91 -26.99
C LEU A 305 -5.99 16.47 -27.46
N LEU A 306 -7.01 16.44 -26.60
CA LEU A 306 -8.33 17.00 -26.91
C LEU A 306 -8.26 18.50 -27.20
N ARG A 307 -7.49 19.27 -26.40
CA ARG A 307 -7.29 20.71 -26.62
C ARG A 307 -6.52 21.02 -27.91
N ARG A 308 -5.54 20.19 -28.27
CA ARG A 308 -4.84 20.33 -29.55
C ARG A 308 -5.79 20.12 -30.72
N ASN A 309 -6.57 19.05 -30.72
CA ASN A 309 -7.50 18.77 -31.81
C ASN A 309 -8.58 19.84 -31.95
N ALA A 310 -9.06 20.41 -30.84
CA ALA A 310 -10.00 21.52 -30.86
C ALA A 310 -9.40 22.86 -31.33
N ALA A 311 -8.07 23.00 -31.35
CA ALA A 311 -7.39 24.19 -31.88
C ALA A 311 -7.09 24.09 -33.38
N PHE A 312 -7.26 22.91 -34.00
CA PHE A 312 -7.08 22.65 -35.43
C PHE A 312 -8.41 22.37 -36.15
N ALA A 313 -9.54 22.43 -35.45
CA ALA A 313 -10.90 22.33 -35.98
C ALA A 313 -11.54 23.73 -35.94
#